data_AF-A0A7J5AM18-F1
#
_entry.id   AF-A0A7J5AM18-F1
#
_cell.length_a   1.000
_cell.length_b   1.000
_cell.length_c   1.000
_cell.angle_alpha   90.00
_cell.angle_beta   90.00
_cell.angle_gamma   90.00
#
_symmetry.space_group_name_H-M   'P 1'
#
loop_
_entity.id
_entity.type
_entity.pdbx_description
1 polymer ?
#
loop_
_entity_poly.entity_id
_entity_poly.type
_entity_poly.pdbx_seq_one_letter_code
_entity_poly.pdbx_strand_id
1 'polypeptide(L)'
;MELANIEKLVDKYLEAETTLQEEQVLQDYFTSGNVAPHLEEYSMLFGYFKQSKDETFTKTIQLKPEKTKKNWKWLSVAASVVLLFSVFVGKQRYDEHQQRKQFAQIKEALQMVSVNLNKGNEALYAVSNNLNKGNEAIEQLNTYGETVNKVINKVNY
;
A
#
# COMPACT_ATOMS: atom_id res chain seq x y z
N MET A 1 -56.45 44.92 -38.30
CA MET A 1 -55.74 46.01 -37.61
C MET A 1 -55.89 47.26 -38.45
N GLU A 2 -56.10 48.41 -37.81
CA GLU A 2 -56.11 49.69 -38.54
C GLU A 2 -54.69 50.00 -39.03
N LEU A 3 -54.56 50.39 -40.30
CA LEU A 3 -53.29 50.60 -40.99
C LEU A 3 -52.41 51.66 -40.31
N ALA A 4 -53.04 52.70 -39.74
CA ALA A 4 -52.37 53.75 -38.97
C ALA A 4 -51.62 53.24 -37.73
N ASN A 5 -52.08 52.13 -37.12
CA ASN A 5 -51.39 51.55 -35.97
C ASN A 5 -50.13 50.80 -36.38
N ILE A 6 -50.09 50.21 -37.58
CA ILE A 6 -48.89 49.52 -38.10
C ILE A 6 -47.83 50.53 -38.50
N GLU A 7 -48.20 51.62 -39.18
CA GLU A 7 -47.28 52.70 -39.54
C GLU A 7 -46.56 53.25 -38.30
N LYS A 8 -47.33 53.57 -37.25
CA LYS A 8 -46.77 54.04 -35.97
C LYS A 8 -45.82 53.03 -35.34
N LEU A 9 -46.10 51.73 -35.45
CA LEU A 9 -45.23 50.68 -34.93
C LEU A 9 -43.95 50.53 -35.77
N VAL A 10 -44.01 50.75 -37.08
CA VAL A 10 -42.83 50.78 -37.95
C VAL A 10 -41.94 51.96 -37.58
N ASP A 11 -42.50 53.16 -37.41
CA ASP A 11 -41.72 54.33 -36.98
C ASP A 11 -41.03 54.08 -35.62
N LYS A 12 -41.80 53.55 -34.66
CA LYS A 12 -41.28 53.19 -33.33
C LYS A 12 -40.17 52.12 -33.41
N TYR A 13 -40.28 51.17 -34.35
CA TYR A 13 -39.26 50.15 -34.57
C TYR A 13 -37.98 50.75 -35.14
N LEU A 14 -38.10 51.68 -36.10
CA LEU A 14 -36.97 52.41 -36.67
C LEU A 14 -36.27 53.30 -35.61
N GLU A 15 -37.03 53.80 -34.64
CA GLU A 15 -36.52 54.53 -33.46
C GLU A 15 -36.00 53.59 -32.35
N ALA A 16 -36.10 52.26 -32.51
CA ALA A 16 -35.71 51.24 -31.54
C ALA A 16 -36.44 51.33 -30.18
N GLU A 17 -37.68 51.80 -30.17
CA GLU A 17 -38.52 51.94 -28.97
C GLU A 17 -39.58 50.82 -28.84
N THR A 18 -39.58 49.83 -29.73
CA THR A 18 -40.55 48.73 -29.72
C THR A 18 -40.32 47.75 -28.57
N THR A 19 -41.43 47.14 -28.15
CA THR A 19 -41.46 45.99 -27.23
C THR A 19 -41.53 44.69 -28.03
N LEU A 20 -41.16 43.56 -27.41
CA LEU A 20 -41.21 42.24 -28.05
C LEU A 20 -42.62 41.87 -28.53
N GLN A 21 -43.67 42.32 -27.83
CA GLN A 21 -45.06 42.08 -28.23
C GLN A 21 -45.44 42.88 -29.48
N GLU A 22 -44.98 44.13 -29.57
CA GLU A 22 -45.17 44.99 -30.74
C GLU A 22 -44.42 44.45 -31.96
N GLU A 23 -43.21 43.94 -31.78
CA GLU A 23 -42.43 43.31 -32.85
C GLU A 23 -43.07 42.00 -33.35
N GLN A 24 -43.73 41.24 -32.47
CA GLN A 24 -44.50 40.08 -32.90
C GLN A 24 -45.68 40.50 -33.79
N VAL A 25 -46.35 41.60 -33.46
CA VAL A 25 -47.45 42.15 -34.29
C VAL A 25 -46.95 42.62 -35.65
N LEU A 26 -45.79 43.29 -35.71
CA LEU A 26 -45.13 43.66 -36.97
C LEU A 26 -44.77 42.40 -37.78
N GLN A 27 -44.16 41.40 -37.15
CA GLN A 27 -43.85 40.11 -37.77
C GLN A 27 -45.10 39.43 -38.36
N ASP A 28 -46.19 39.37 -37.61
CA ASP A 28 -47.43 38.74 -38.07
C ASP A 28 -48.05 39.52 -39.24
N TYR A 29 -48.02 40.86 -39.20
CA TYR A 29 -48.52 41.70 -40.28
C TYR A 29 -47.74 41.48 -41.59
N PHE A 30 -46.41 41.61 -41.54
CA PHE A 30 -45.56 41.48 -42.73
C PHE A 30 -45.45 40.04 -43.25
N THR A 31 -45.79 39.04 -42.44
CA THR A 31 -45.84 37.62 -42.87
C THR A 31 -47.23 37.13 -43.27
N SER A 32 -48.27 37.96 -43.14
CA SER A 32 -49.67 37.64 -43.47
C SER A 32 -49.98 37.57 -44.97
N GLY A 33 -49.09 38.10 -45.82
CA GLY A 33 -49.23 38.09 -47.28
C GLY A 33 -50.12 39.21 -47.87
N ASN A 34 -50.66 40.10 -47.03
CA ASN A 34 -51.45 41.26 -47.46
C ASN A 34 -50.89 42.56 -46.83
N VAL A 35 -49.78 43.03 -47.39
CA VAL A 35 -49.06 44.23 -46.94
C VAL A 35 -49.46 45.42 -47.82
N ALA A 36 -49.65 46.59 -47.21
CA ALA A 36 -49.97 47.80 -47.95
C ALA A 36 -48.81 48.22 -48.89
N PRO A 37 -49.07 48.72 -50.10
CA PRO A 37 -48.03 49.01 -51.10
C PRO A 37 -46.91 49.94 -50.61
N HIS A 38 -47.21 50.91 -49.75
CA HIS A 38 -46.22 51.85 -49.23
C HIS A 38 -45.40 51.31 -48.04
N LEU A 39 -45.84 50.20 -47.42
CA LEU A 39 -45.10 49.52 -46.35
C LEU A 39 -44.29 48.34 -46.87
N GLU A 40 -44.43 48.00 -48.16
CA GLU A 40 -43.77 46.85 -48.76
C GLU A 40 -42.25 46.91 -48.64
N GLU A 41 -41.67 48.12 -48.62
CA GLU A 41 -40.23 48.36 -48.43
C GLU A 41 -39.67 47.78 -47.11
N TYR A 42 -40.49 47.71 -46.06
CA TYR A 42 -40.08 47.19 -44.74
C TYR A 42 -40.24 45.67 -44.60
N SER A 43 -40.84 44.99 -45.58
CA SER A 43 -41.20 43.57 -45.49
C SER A 43 -40.01 42.65 -45.21
N MET A 44 -38.82 42.99 -45.74
CA MET A 44 -37.62 42.18 -45.54
C MET A 44 -37.16 42.16 -44.08
N LEU A 45 -37.40 43.24 -43.31
CA LEU A 45 -37.00 43.32 -41.90
C LEU A 45 -37.72 42.29 -41.04
N PHE A 46 -38.97 41.98 -41.38
CA PHE A 46 -39.85 41.15 -40.55
C PHE A 46 -40.11 39.75 -41.14
N GLY A 47 -39.83 39.55 -42.43
CA GLY A 47 -40.07 38.28 -43.14
C GLY A 47 -38.90 37.29 -43.15
N TYR A 48 -37.65 37.76 -43.01
CA TYR A 48 -36.46 36.93 -43.25
C TYR A 48 -36.33 35.72 -42.30
N PHE A 49 -36.65 35.91 -41.03
CA PHE A 49 -36.45 34.88 -40.00
C PHE A 49 -37.52 33.78 -39.96
N LYS A 50 -38.57 33.84 -40.80
CA LYS A 50 -39.62 32.81 -40.85
C LYS A 50 -39.05 31.46 -41.33
N GLN A 51 -38.19 31.49 -42.35
CA GLN A 51 -37.63 30.28 -42.96
C GLN A 51 -36.57 29.61 -42.06
N SER A 52 -35.76 30.41 -41.36
CA SER A 52 -34.62 29.91 -40.57
C SER A 52 -35.02 29.39 -39.18
N LYS A 53 -36.21 29.74 -38.67
CA LYS A 53 -36.72 29.20 -37.39
C LYS A 53 -36.99 27.69 -37.44
N ASP A 54 -37.26 27.15 -38.62
CA ASP A 54 -37.55 25.72 -38.82
C ASP A 54 -36.28 24.87 -39.01
N GLU A 55 -35.10 25.50 -39.16
CA GLU A 55 -33.83 24.80 -39.30
C GLU A 55 -33.37 24.25 -37.93
N THR A 56 -33.70 22.98 -37.67
CA THR A 56 -33.23 22.28 -36.48
C THR A 56 -32.04 21.37 -36.82
N PHE A 57 -31.03 21.37 -35.95
CA PHE A 57 -29.88 20.48 -36.10
C PHE A 57 -30.28 19.04 -35.72
N THR A 58 -30.60 18.22 -36.71
CA THR A 58 -31.07 16.83 -36.55
C THR A 58 -29.95 15.79 -36.46
N LYS A 59 -28.69 16.21 -36.49
CA LYS A 59 -27.55 15.28 -36.42
C LYS A 59 -27.31 14.82 -34.99
N THR A 60 -27.37 13.50 -34.80
CA THR A 60 -26.93 12.85 -33.57
C THR A 60 -25.44 13.10 -33.36
N ILE A 61 -25.09 13.82 -32.29
CA ILE A 61 -23.69 14.07 -31.92
C ILE A 61 -23.09 12.74 -31.47
N GLN A 62 -22.25 12.13 -32.31
CA GLN A 62 -21.47 10.96 -31.94
C GLN A 62 -20.24 11.40 -31.15
N LEU A 63 -20.38 11.50 -29.83
CA LEU A 63 -19.26 11.67 -28.93
C LEU A 63 -18.45 10.37 -28.92
N LYS A 64 -17.17 10.43 -29.32
CA LYS A 64 -16.26 9.30 -29.10
C LYS A 64 -16.14 9.10 -27.59
N PRO A 65 -16.39 7.89 -27.04
CA PRO A 65 -16.18 7.65 -25.63
C PRO A 65 -14.70 7.90 -25.31
N GLU A 66 -14.45 8.80 -24.37
CA GLU A 66 -13.11 9.01 -23.84
C GLU A 66 -12.64 7.68 -23.24
N LYS A 67 -11.57 7.12 -23.78
CA LYS A 67 -11.00 5.88 -23.22
C LYS A 67 -10.58 6.18 -21.80
N THR A 68 -11.30 5.62 -20.83
CA THR A 68 -10.96 5.74 -19.40
C THR A 68 -9.52 5.29 -19.21
N LYS A 69 -8.62 6.24 -18.93
CA LYS A 69 -7.22 5.92 -18.67
C LYS A 69 -7.19 5.02 -17.44
N LYS A 70 -6.67 3.80 -17.60
CA LYS A 70 -6.53 2.84 -16.50
C LYS A 70 -5.78 3.53 -15.35
N ASN A 71 -6.29 3.44 -14.12
CA ASN A 71 -5.70 4.15 -12.98
C ASN A 71 -4.48 3.39 -12.44
N TRP A 72 -3.35 3.46 -13.16
CA TRP A 72 -2.07 2.88 -12.75
C TRP A 72 -1.49 3.47 -11.45
N LYS A 73 -2.05 4.60 -10.97
CA LYS A 73 -1.66 5.23 -9.70
C LYS A 73 -1.79 4.26 -8.51
N TRP A 74 -2.80 3.40 -8.51
CA TRP A 74 -2.99 2.39 -7.46
C TRP A 74 -1.96 1.26 -7.49
N LEU A 75 -1.33 1.02 -8.65
CA LEU A 75 -0.29 -0.01 -8.78
C LEU A 75 0.97 0.37 -8.01
N SER A 76 1.34 1.66 -8.01
CA SER A 76 2.48 2.16 -7.23
C SER A 76 2.25 2.03 -5.73
N VAL A 77 1.02 2.32 -5.27
CA VAL A 77 0.63 2.15 -3.86
C VAL A 77 0.64 0.68 -3.46
N ALA A 78 0.13 -0.22 -4.31
CA ALA A 78 0.18 -1.65 -4.04
C ALA A 78 1.63 -2.18 -3.96
N ALA A 79 2.51 -1.72 -4.86
CA ALA A 79 3.91 -2.14 -4.88
C ALA A 79 4.67 -1.72 -3.61
N SER A 80 4.44 -0.50 -3.10
CA SER A 80 5.11 -0.03 -1.88
C SER A 80 4.66 -0.83 -0.64
N VAL A 81 3.37 -1.15 -0.54
CA VAL A 81 2.85 -1.98 0.55
C VAL A 81 3.45 -3.38 0.50
N VAL A 82 3.53 -4.00 -0.68
CA VAL A 82 4.14 -5.32 -0.85
C VAL A 82 5.62 -5.31 -0.45
N LEU A 83 6.37 -4.28 -0.83
CA LEU A 83 7.78 -4.15 -0.44
C LEU A 83 7.94 -4.05 1.08
N LEU A 84 7.19 -3.18 1.74
CA LEU A 84 7.24 -3.04 3.20
C LEU A 84 6.87 -4.35 3.90
N PHE A 85 5.80 -5.02 3.44
CA PHE A 85 5.36 -6.28 4.01
C PHE A 85 6.41 -7.39 3.82
N SER A 86 7.04 -7.44 2.64
CA SER A 86 8.10 -8.41 2.35
C SER A 86 9.34 -8.23 3.23
N VAL A 87 9.76 -6.98 3.47
CA VAL A 87 10.89 -6.67 4.34
C VAL A 87 10.55 -7.01 5.80
N PHE A 88 9.35 -6.67 6.26
CA PHE A 88 8.91 -6.96 7.62
C PHE A 88 8.86 -8.46 7.92
N VAL A 89 8.16 -9.23 7.08
CA VAL A 89 8.06 -10.70 7.24
C VAL A 89 9.42 -11.38 7.01
N GLY A 90 10.19 -10.90 6.03
CA GLY A 90 11.53 -11.40 5.75
C GLY A 90 12.49 -11.22 6.92
N LYS A 91 12.47 -10.04 7.56
CA LYS A 91 13.29 -9.75 8.74
C LYS A 91 12.91 -10.66 9.91
N GLN A 92 11.62 -10.82 10.21
CA GLN A 92 11.19 -11.71 11.30
C GLN A 92 11.69 -13.15 11.09
N ARG A 93 11.52 -13.69 9.88
CA ARG A 93 12.00 -15.04 9.54
C ARG A 93 13.52 -15.14 9.65
N TYR A 94 14.25 -14.12 9.19
CA TYR A 94 15.70 -14.08 9.28
C TYR A 94 16.18 -14.09 10.73
N ASP A 95 15.60 -13.25 11.59
CA ASP A 95 15.95 -13.15 13.00
C ASP A 95 15.66 -14.47 13.74
N GLU A 96 14.51 -15.10 13.49
CA GLU A 96 14.19 -16.43 14.03
C GLU A 96 15.21 -17.49 13.60
N HIS A 97 15.63 -17.48 12.33
CA HIS A 97 16.66 -18.39 11.84
C HIS A 97 18.02 -18.14 12.49
N GLN A 98 18.42 -16.89 12.69
CA GLN A 98 19.67 -16.55 13.36
C GLN A 98 19.66 -16.96 14.84
N GLN A 99 18.56 -16.73 15.55
CA GLN A 99 18.40 -17.19 16.93
C GLN A 99 18.49 -18.71 17.04
N ARG A 100 17.83 -19.45 16.14
CA ARG A 100 17.92 -20.92 16.11
C ARG A 100 19.35 -21.40 15.85
N LYS A 101 20.08 -20.75 14.95
CA LYS A 101 21.49 -21.08 14.66
C LYS A 101 22.38 -20.84 15.88
N GLN A 102 22.27 -19.67 16.52
CA GLN A 102 23.04 -19.36 17.73
C GLN A 102 22.72 -20.32 18.87
N PHE A 103 21.43 -20.61 19.08
CA PHE A 103 21.01 -21.58 20.10
C PHE A 103 21.55 -22.98 19.82
N ALA A 104 21.55 -23.43 18.56
CA ALA A 104 22.12 -24.72 18.18
C ALA A 104 23.63 -24.79 18.47
N GLN A 105 24.39 -23.74 18.13
CA GLN A 105 25.82 -23.67 18.43
C GLN A 105 26.11 -23.70 19.92
N ILE A 106 25.35 -22.93 20.72
CA ILE A 106 25.48 -22.94 22.19
C ILE A 106 25.15 -24.32 22.74
N LYS A 107 24.10 -24.96 22.23
CA LYS A 107 23.71 -26.31 22.64
C LYS A 107 24.81 -27.33 22.34
N GLU A 108 25.41 -27.28 21.16
CA GLU A 108 26.54 -28.15 20.80
C GLU A 108 27.75 -27.92 21.71
N ALA A 109 28.11 -26.66 21.97
CA ALA A 109 29.20 -26.31 22.86
C ALA A 109 28.95 -26.82 24.30
N LEU A 110 27.75 -26.59 24.83
CA LEU A 110 27.35 -27.10 26.15
C LEU A 110 27.36 -28.63 26.21
N GLN A 111 26.92 -29.30 25.14
CA GLN A 111 26.97 -30.75 25.05
C GLN A 111 28.41 -31.27 25.06
N MET A 112 29.33 -30.62 24.34
CA MET A 112 30.75 -30.97 24.36
C MET A 112 31.37 -30.76 25.75
N VAL A 113 31.06 -29.64 26.40
CA VAL A 113 31.50 -29.38 27.79
C VAL A 113 30.98 -30.46 28.72
N SER A 114 29.69 -30.81 28.64
CA SER A 114 29.09 -31.86 29.46
C SER A 114 29.77 -33.22 29.24
N VAL A 115 30.06 -33.60 28.00
CA VAL A 115 30.79 -34.84 27.68
C VAL A 115 32.19 -34.82 28.28
N ASN A 116 32.92 -33.70 28.17
CA ASN A 116 34.27 -33.58 28.71
C ASN A 116 34.29 -33.57 30.25
N LEU A 117 33.29 -32.93 30.89
CA LEU A 117 33.14 -32.97 32.34
C LEU A 117 32.85 -34.38 32.84
N ASN A 118 31.98 -35.13 32.17
CA ASN A 118 31.71 -36.52 32.52
C ASN A 118 32.96 -37.39 32.41
N LYS A 119 33.71 -37.28 31.31
CA LYS A 119 35.01 -37.97 31.14
C LYS A 119 36.03 -37.56 32.21
N GLY A 120 36.10 -36.28 32.54
CA GLY A 120 36.97 -35.76 33.61
C GLY A 120 36.58 -36.34 34.97
N ASN A 121 35.29 -36.48 35.24
CA ASN A 121 34.79 -37.09 36.48
C ASN A 121 35.15 -38.58 36.55
N GLU A 122 34.99 -39.33 35.45
CA GLU A 122 35.44 -40.73 35.36
C GLU A 122 36.94 -40.88 35.62
N ALA A 123 37.77 -40.01 35.04
CA ALA A 123 39.21 -40.01 35.28
C ALA A 123 39.54 -39.69 36.75
N LEU A 124 38.85 -38.72 37.37
CA LEU A 124 38.99 -38.41 38.79
C LEU A 124 38.61 -39.60 39.68
N TYR A 125 37.54 -40.32 39.37
CA TYR A 125 37.19 -41.55 40.10
C TYR A 125 38.29 -42.61 39.99
N ALA A 126 38.86 -42.81 38.80
CA ALA A 126 39.97 -43.74 38.62
C ALA A 126 41.22 -43.34 39.43
N VAL A 127 41.57 -42.05 39.43
CA VAL A 127 42.68 -41.51 40.23
C VAL A 127 42.40 -41.68 41.72
N SER A 128 41.20 -41.31 42.19
CA SER A 128 40.81 -41.46 43.60
C SER A 128 40.88 -42.91 44.06
N ASN A 129 40.43 -43.86 43.25
CA ASN A 129 40.55 -45.29 43.55
C ASN A 129 42.01 -45.74 43.68
N ASN A 130 42.88 -45.27 42.79
CA ASN A 130 44.32 -45.59 42.86
C ASN A 130 44.99 -44.93 44.08
N LEU A 131 44.60 -43.72 44.46
CA LEU A 131 45.09 -43.05 45.67
C LEU A 131 44.68 -43.81 46.93
N ASN A 132 43.44 -44.30 47.00
CA ASN A 132 42.98 -45.12 48.12
C ASN A 132 43.80 -46.41 48.25
N LYS A 133 44.02 -47.13 47.14
CA LYS A 133 44.91 -48.31 47.12
C LYS A 133 46.33 -47.98 47.56
N GLY A 134 46.86 -46.84 47.13
CA GLY A 134 48.18 -46.35 47.53
C GLY A 134 48.26 -46.10 49.04
N ASN A 135 47.22 -45.48 49.62
CA ASN A 135 47.14 -45.27 51.07
C ASN A 135 47.08 -46.60 51.84
N GLU A 136 46.28 -47.57 51.38
CA GLU A 136 46.23 -48.92 51.98
C GLU A 136 47.61 -49.60 51.95
N ALA A 137 48.35 -49.47 50.84
CA ALA A 137 49.71 -50.03 50.73
C ALA A 137 50.70 -49.35 51.68
N ILE A 138 50.63 -48.03 51.85
CA ILE A 138 51.46 -47.29 52.82
C ILE A 138 51.13 -47.72 54.25
N GLU A 139 49.86 -47.91 54.58
CA GLU A 139 49.43 -48.41 55.89
C GLU A 139 50.03 -49.79 56.19
N GLN A 140 49.97 -50.71 55.22
CA GLN A 140 50.61 -52.02 55.34
C GLN A 140 52.13 -51.92 55.58
N LEU A 141 52.83 -51.04 54.86
CA LEU A 141 54.27 -50.81 55.07
C LEU A 141 54.59 -50.28 56.46
N ASN A 142 53.75 -49.38 57.01
CA ASN A 142 53.91 -48.88 58.37
C ASN A 142 53.77 -50.01 59.40
N THR A 143 52.74 -50.84 59.29
CA THR A 143 52.54 -51.99 60.21
C THR A 143 53.69 -53.00 60.13
N TYR A 144 54.23 -53.23 58.93
CA TYR A 144 55.42 -54.07 58.74
C TYR A 144 56.65 -53.46 59.43
N GLY A 145 56.91 -52.17 59.23
CA GLY A 145 58.01 -51.45 59.88
C GLY A 145 57.92 -51.49 61.40
N GLU A 146 56.73 -51.27 61.97
CA GLU A 146 56.47 -51.41 63.41
C GLU A 146 56.76 -52.84 63.90
N THR A 147 56.33 -53.85 63.14
CA THR A 147 56.55 -55.26 63.47
C THR A 147 58.04 -55.60 63.45
N VAL A 148 58.77 -55.17 62.43
CA VAL A 148 60.23 -55.36 62.33
C VAL A 148 60.95 -54.67 63.49
N ASN A 149 60.62 -53.41 63.80
CA ASN A 149 61.19 -52.69 64.94
C ASN A 149 60.93 -53.41 66.26
N LYS A 150 59.72 -53.95 66.46
CA LYS A 150 59.37 -54.74 67.65
C LYS A 150 60.21 -56.02 67.77
N VAL A 151 60.46 -56.72 66.67
CA VAL A 151 61.31 -57.92 66.65
C VAL A 151 62.77 -57.56 66.94
N ILE A 152 63.32 -56.55 66.27
CA ILE A 152 64.71 -56.08 66.49
C ILE A 152 64.93 -55.66 67.94
N ASN A 153 64.01 -54.87 68.50
CA ASN A 153 64.09 -54.45 69.90
C ASN A 153 64.00 -55.64 70.87
N LYS A 154 63.32 -56.73 70.52
CA LYS A 154 63.25 -57.94 71.37
C LYS A 154 64.54 -58.78 71.31
N VAL A 155 65.28 -58.73 70.20
CA VAL A 155 66.53 -59.50 70.00
C VAL A 155 67.75 -58.78 70.57
N ASN A 156 67.72 -57.45 70.69
CA ASN A 156 68.81 -56.63 71.23
C ASN A 156 68.81 -56.48 72.76
N TYR A 157 68.06 -57.32 73.48
CA TYR A 157 68.09 -57.45 74.95
C TYR A 157 68.54 -58.85 75.34
#